data_AF-A0A2D6KD55-F1
#
_entry.id   AF-A0A2D6KD55-F1
#
_cell.length_a   1.000
_cell.length_b   1.000
_cell.length_c   1.000
_cell.angle_alpha   90.00
_cell.angle_beta   90.00
_cell.angle_gamma   90.00
#
_symmetry.space_group_name_H-M   'P 1'
#
loop_
_entity.id
_entity.type
_entity.pdbx_description
1 polymer ?
#
loop_
_entity_poly.entity_id
_entity_poly.type
_entity_poly.pdbx_seq_one_letter_code
_entity_poly.pdbx_strand_id
1 'polypeptide(L)'
;MFTKELLIEEYKLNKRSPQQIIKEYGGSETTIYRDMKKYGIKRRSSSENQLSENFKEPTKEELIRLHDKEHKSKNEIAKIFNVSWGAIDRRFKKFDLKGKSISEIRLPKSFIEPSEQELKELINKKN
;
A
#
# COMPACT_ATOMS: atom_id res chain seq x y z
N MET A 1 0.70 8.59 34.42
CA MET A 1 0.11 9.64 33.56
C MET A 1 1.09 9.89 32.44
N PHE A 2 0.63 9.95 31.19
CA PHE A 2 1.50 10.10 30.03
C PHE A 2 1.72 11.59 29.72
N THR A 3 2.96 11.94 29.36
CA THR A 3 3.29 13.31 28.93
C THR A 3 2.83 13.54 27.49
N LYS A 4 2.65 14.81 27.12
CA LYS A 4 2.23 15.18 25.76
C LYS A 4 3.30 14.80 24.75
N GLU A 5 4.56 15.00 25.12
CA GLU A 5 5.75 14.77 24.31
C GLU A 5 5.87 13.28 23.97
N LEU A 6 5.76 12.41 24.99
CA LEU A 6 5.78 10.96 24.81
C LEU A 6 4.64 10.48 23.89
N LEU A 7 3.42 11.00 24.08
CA LEU A 7 2.30 10.63 23.22
C LEU A 7 2.50 11.13 21.78
N ILE A 8 3.13 12.28 21.56
CA ILE A 8 3.44 12.74 20.20
C ILE A 8 4.51 11.85 19.57
N GLU A 9 5.60 11.59 20.28
CA GLU A 9 6.70 10.75 19.80
C GLU A 9 6.21 9.33 19.47
N GLU A 10 5.65 8.64 20.46
CA GLU A 10 5.33 7.23 20.32
C GLU A 10 4.10 6.99 19.43
N TYR A 11 3.04 7.77 19.61
CA TYR A 11 1.78 7.55 18.89
C TYR A 11 1.75 8.21 17.51
N LYS A 12 2.24 9.45 17.37
CA LYS A 12 2.19 10.18 16.08
C LYS A 12 3.40 9.90 15.20
N LEU A 13 4.62 9.91 15.76
CA LEU A 13 5.84 9.74 14.97
C LEU A 13 6.14 8.25 14.77
N ASN A 14 6.26 7.50 15.86
CA ASN A 14 6.62 6.07 15.84
C ASN A 14 5.44 5.14 15.52
N LYS A 15 4.22 5.70 15.35
CA LYS A 15 2.98 4.99 14.97
C LYS A 15 2.58 3.83 15.89
N ARG A 16 3.16 3.74 17.10
CA ARG A 16 2.84 2.68 18.06
C ARG A 16 1.38 2.78 18.51
N SER A 17 0.73 1.63 18.57
CA SER A 17 -0.62 1.49 19.14
C SER A 17 -0.61 1.80 20.65
N PRO A 18 -1.75 2.23 21.23
CA PRO A 18 -1.87 2.40 22.67
C PRO A 18 -1.44 1.16 23.45
N GLN A 19 -1.74 -0.04 22.93
CA GLN A 19 -1.32 -1.31 23.53
C GLN A 19 0.20 -1.46 23.59
N GLN A 20 0.92 -1.12 22.50
CA GLN A 20 2.38 -1.19 22.47
C GLN A 20 3.01 -0.17 23.42
N ILE A 21 2.44 1.04 23.50
CA ILE A 21 2.89 2.08 24.43
C ILE A 21 2.70 1.60 25.89
N ILE A 22 1.56 0.98 26.21
CA ILE A 22 1.31 0.43 27.56
C ILE A 22 2.25 -0.74 27.87
N LYS A 23 2.55 -1.59 26.88
CA LYS A 23 3.46 -2.72 27.07
C LYS A 23 4.86 -2.25 27.49
N GLU A 24 5.29 -1.09 26.99
CA GLU A 24 6.60 -0.49 27.28
C GLU A 24 6.60 0.34 28.56
N TYR A 25 5.62 1.25 28.70
CA TYR A 25 5.62 2.29 29.73
C TYR A 25 4.65 2.01 30.89
N GLY A 26 3.92 0.89 30.83
CA GLY A 26 2.89 0.51 31.81
C GLY A 26 1.60 1.33 31.70
N GLY A 27 0.61 1.00 32.54
CA GLY A 27 -0.66 1.73 32.64
C GLY A 27 -1.83 1.06 31.91
N SER A 28 -2.82 1.86 31.49
CA SER A 28 -4.04 1.37 30.85
C SER A 28 -4.41 2.18 29.61
N GLU A 29 -5.12 1.56 28.67
CA GLU A 29 -5.59 2.22 27.44
C GLU A 29 -6.47 3.43 27.76
N THR A 30 -7.32 3.31 28.76
CA THR A 30 -8.17 4.41 29.25
C THR A 30 -7.34 5.62 29.68
N THR A 31 -6.18 5.39 30.29
CA THR A 31 -5.25 6.48 30.68
C THR A 31 -4.68 7.17 29.46
N ILE A 32 -4.20 6.41 28.46
CA ILE A 32 -3.69 6.98 27.20
C ILE A 32 -4.78 7.79 26.50
N TYR A 33 -5.98 7.24 26.32
CA TYR A 33 -7.05 7.96 25.60
C TYR A 33 -7.50 9.22 26.33
N ARG A 34 -7.54 9.20 27.66
CA ARG A 34 -7.82 10.38 28.47
C ARG A 34 -6.74 11.45 28.28
N ASP A 35 -5.48 11.07 28.34
CA ASP A 35 -4.35 12.00 28.20
C ASP A 35 -4.25 12.54 26.75
N MET A 36 -4.48 11.70 25.74
CA MET A 36 -4.61 12.13 24.34
C MET A 36 -5.73 13.17 24.16
N LYS A 37 -6.91 12.92 24.76
CA LYS A 37 -8.03 13.88 24.73
C LYS A 37 -7.65 15.19 25.42
N LYS A 38 -6.99 15.12 26.58
CA LYS A 38 -6.50 16.28 27.34
C LYS A 38 -5.55 17.15 26.49
N TYR A 39 -4.68 16.53 25.70
CA TYR A 39 -3.70 17.24 24.87
C TYR A 39 -4.17 17.54 23.43
N GLY A 40 -5.42 17.23 23.08
CA GLY A 40 -5.95 17.45 21.73
C GLY A 40 -5.36 16.53 20.65
N ILE A 41 -4.80 15.39 21.03
CA ILE A 41 -4.26 14.39 20.10
C ILE A 41 -5.44 13.57 19.56
N LYS A 42 -5.76 13.77 18.28
CA LYS A 42 -6.83 13.02 17.61
C LYS A 42 -6.49 11.52 17.59
N ARG A 43 -7.49 10.69 17.87
CA ARG A 43 -7.39 9.24 17.70
C ARG A 43 -7.30 8.92 16.20
N ARG A 44 -6.41 7.98 15.86
CA ARG A 44 -6.36 7.32 14.56
C ARG A 44 -7.67 6.59 14.30
N SER A 45 -8.16 6.72 13.07
CA SER A 45 -9.26 5.93 12.53
C SER A 45 -8.91 4.44 12.49
N SER A 46 -9.93 3.59 12.39
CA SER A 46 -9.72 2.15 12.22
C SER A 46 -8.84 1.84 11.01
N SER A 47 -9.02 2.57 9.91
CA SER A 47 -8.17 2.48 8.71
C SER A 47 -6.70 2.85 8.97
N GLU A 48 -6.43 3.85 9.80
CA GLU A 48 -5.05 4.24 10.16
C GLU A 48 -4.40 3.27 11.15
N ASN A 49 -5.20 2.56 11.96
CA ASN A 49 -4.70 1.50 12.85
C ASN A 49 -4.45 0.17 12.13
N GLN A 50 -5.11 -0.07 10.99
CA GLN A 50 -4.93 -1.27 10.18
C GLN A 50 -3.68 -1.23 9.28
N LEU A 51 -3.06 -0.06 9.12
CA LEU A 51 -1.79 0.06 8.41
C LEU A 51 -0.68 -0.41 9.34
N SER A 52 0.11 -1.39 8.90
CA SER A 52 1.24 -1.89 9.69
C SER A 52 2.25 -0.77 9.96
N GLU A 53 3.02 -0.86 11.05
CA GLU A 53 4.04 0.14 11.41
C GLU A 53 5.08 0.37 10.30
N ASN A 54 5.28 -0.63 9.43
CA ASN A 54 6.20 -0.59 8.29
C ASN A 54 5.52 -0.22 6.97
N PHE A 55 4.24 0.15 6.98
CA PHE A 55 3.54 0.50 5.76
C PHE A 55 3.96 1.90 5.28
N LYS A 56 4.80 1.92 4.25
CA LYS A 56 5.03 3.10 3.42
C LYS A 56 4.00 3.11 2.29
N GLU A 57 3.19 4.16 2.21
CA GLU A 57 2.25 4.31 1.09
C GLU A 57 3.05 4.41 -0.23
N PRO A 58 2.80 3.52 -1.21
CA PRO A 58 3.50 3.57 -2.48
C PRO A 58 3.13 4.83 -3.26
N THR A 59 4.13 5.49 -3.84
CA THR A 59 3.89 6.63 -4.75
C THR A 59 3.33 6.15 -6.09
N LYS A 60 2.77 7.08 -6.88
CA LYS A 60 2.29 6.77 -8.24
C LYS A 60 3.43 6.20 -9.10
N GLU A 61 4.61 6.78 -9.00
CA GLU A 61 5.81 6.39 -9.76
C GLU A 61 6.30 5.00 -9.36
N GLU A 62 6.26 4.67 -8.07
CA GLU A 62 6.60 3.33 -7.58
C GLU A 62 5.64 2.27 -8.13
N LEU A 63 4.33 2.56 -8.14
CA LEU A 63 3.33 1.65 -8.70
C LEU A 63 3.50 1.47 -10.20
N ILE A 64 3.75 2.55 -10.96
CA ILE A 64 4.03 2.49 -12.40
C ILE A 64 5.29 1.67 -12.66
N ARG A 65 6.38 1.92 -11.92
CA ARG A 65 7.64 1.17 -12.08
C ARG A 65 7.40 -0.33 -11.88
N LEU A 66 6.77 -0.71 -10.77
CA LEU A 66 6.53 -2.11 -10.44
C LEU A 66 5.58 -2.79 -11.45
N HIS A 67 4.54 -2.08 -11.90
CA HIS A 67 3.52 -2.64 -12.77
C HIS A 67 3.95 -2.69 -14.24
N ASP A 68 4.49 -1.59 -14.77
CA ASP A 68 4.77 -1.43 -16.19
C ASP A 68 6.20 -1.87 -16.54
N LYS A 69 7.19 -1.53 -15.71
CA LYS A 69 8.60 -1.87 -15.98
C LYS A 69 9.00 -3.24 -15.45
N GLU A 70 8.54 -3.58 -14.24
CA GLU A 70 8.91 -4.84 -13.57
C GLU A 70 7.86 -5.95 -13.77
N HIS A 71 6.79 -5.64 -14.51
CA HIS A 71 5.67 -6.53 -14.84
C HIS A 71 5.04 -7.26 -13.64
N LYS A 72 5.07 -6.64 -12.45
CA LYS A 72 4.47 -7.22 -11.24
C LYS A 72 2.95 -7.12 -11.27
N SER A 73 2.30 -8.21 -10.91
CA SER A 73 0.87 -8.23 -10.64
C SER A 73 0.53 -7.43 -9.38
N LYS A 74 -0.72 -6.94 -9.26
CA LYS A 74 -1.20 -6.27 -8.04
C LYS A 74 -1.00 -7.12 -6.78
N ASN A 75 -1.07 -8.45 -6.89
CA ASN A 75 -0.82 -9.38 -5.78
C ASN A 75 0.66 -9.41 -5.37
N GLU A 76 1.58 -9.41 -6.33
CA GLU A 76 3.02 -9.32 -6.03
C GLU A 76 3.37 -7.96 -5.43
N ILE A 77 2.81 -6.86 -5.97
CA ILE A 77 2.98 -5.52 -5.42
C ILE A 77 2.45 -5.48 -3.98
N ALA A 78 1.30 -6.09 -3.71
CA ALA A 78 0.73 -6.16 -2.37
C ALA A 78 1.68 -6.87 -1.38
N LYS A 79 2.34 -7.95 -1.81
CA LYS A 79 3.37 -8.63 -1.01
C LYS A 79 4.58 -7.74 -0.74
N ILE A 80 5.05 -6.99 -1.74
CA ILE A 80 6.19 -6.06 -1.60
C ILE A 80 5.91 -4.99 -0.53
N PHE A 81 4.69 -4.44 -0.51
CA PHE A 81 4.28 -3.42 0.46
C PHE A 81 3.69 -4.00 1.76
N ASN A 82 3.68 -5.33 1.90
CA ASN A 82 3.07 -6.04 3.03
C ASN A 82 1.63 -5.56 3.33
N VAL A 83 0.81 -5.45 2.29
CA VAL A 83 -0.61 -5.07 2.37
C VAL A 83 -1.51 -6.06 1.66
N SER A 84 -2.82 -5.90 1.87
CA SER A 84 -3.82 -6.65 1.10
C SER A 84 -3.86 -6.19 -0.35
N TRP A 85 -4.22 -7.12 -1.25
CA TRP A 85 -4.47 -6.82 -2.66
C TRP A 85 -5.46 -5.66 -2.86
N GLY A 86 -6.52 -5.62 -2.06
CA GLY A 86 -7.54 -4.57 -2.12
C GLY A 86 -7.01 -3.19 -1.73
N ALA A 87 -5.92 -3.10 -0.95
CA ALA A 87 -5.24 -1.83 -0.69
C ALA A 87 -4.54 -1.31 -1.96
N ILE A 88 -3.81 -2.18 -2.66
CA ILE A 88 -3.17 -1.85 -3.95
C ILE A 88 -4.22 -1.50 -5.01
N ASP A 89 -5.32 -2.25 -5.11
CA ASP A 89 -6.38 -1.96 -6.08
C ASP A 89 -7.00 -0.56 -5.87
N ARG A 90 -7.24 -0.17 -4.62
CA ARG A 90 -7.68 1.19 -4.27
C ARG A 90 -6.65 2.26 -4.66
N ARG A 91 -5.34 1.98 -4.56
CA ARG A 91 -4.30 2.92 -4.99
C ARG A 91 -4.24 3.06 -6.51
N PHE A 92 -4.37 1.96 -7.24
CA PHE A 92 -4.49 2.01 -8.70
C PHE A 92 -5.67 2.88 -9.13
N LYS A 93 -6.84 2.69 -8.50
CA LYS A 93 -8.02 3.55 -8.73
C LYS A 93 -7.78 5.01 -8.36
N LYS A 94 -7.15 5.28 -7.21
CA LYS A 94 -6.81 6.65 -6.75
C LYS A 94 -5.92 7.41 -7.75
N PHE A 95 -5.01 6.71 -8.43
CA PHE A 95 -4.06 7.30 -9.38
C PHE A 95 -4.45 7.13 -10.85
N ASP A 96 -5.66 6.62 -11.11
CA ASP A 96 -6.16 6.31 -12.45
C ASP A 96 -5.23 5.39 -13.26
N LEU A 97 -4.65 4.39 -12.59
CA LEU A 97 -3.80 3.39 -13.20
C LEU A 97 -4.64 2.21 -13.69
N LYS A 98 -4.53 1.89 -14.99
CA LYS A 98 -5.16 0.71 -15.57
C LYS A 98 -4.50 -0.56 -15.02
N GLY A 99 -5.31 -1.51 -14.57
CA GLY A 99 -4.81 -2.85 -14.29
C GLY A 99 -4.63 -3.63 -15.59
N LYS A 100 -3.63 -4.51 -15.64
CA LYS A 100 -3.50 -5.50 -16.72
C LYS A 100 -4.74 -6.37 -16.80
N SER A 101 -5.24 -6.55 -18.02
CA SER A 101 -6.22 -7.57 -18.38
C SER A 101 -5.68 -8.96 -18.09
N ILE A 102 -6.58 -9.95 -17.95
CA ILE A 102 -6.20 -11.35 -17.77
C ILE A 102 -5.30 -11.83 -18.92
N SER A 103 -5.55 -11.33 -20.14
CA SER A 103 -4.75 -11.61 -21.32
C SER A 103 -3.32 -11.14 -21.15
N GLU A 104 -3.12 -9.88 -20.72
CA GLU A 104 -1.79 -9.30 -20.49
C GLU A 104 -1.01 -10.00 -19.37
N ILE A 105 -1.71 -10.53 -18.35
CA ILE A 105 -1.09 -11.29 -17.26
C ILE A 105 -0.61 -12.67 -17.73
N ARG A 106 -1.30 -13.28 -18.70
CA ARG A 106 -0.99 -14.64 -19.20
C ARG A 106 0.15 -14.66 -20.23
N LEU A 107 0.55 -13.50 -20.76
CA LEU A 107 1.64 -13.42 -21.70
C LEU A 107 2.97 -13.78 -21.02
N PRO A 108 3.85 -14.58 -21.68
CA PRO A 108 5.16 -14.87 -21.15
C PRO A 108 5.97 -13.58 -21.00
N LYS A 109 6.89 -13.53 -20.02
CA LYS A 109 7.71 -12.32 -19.73
C LYS A 109 8.51 -11.81 -20.94
N SER A 110 8.80 -12.68 -21.90
CA SER A 110 9.51 -12.37 -23.14
C SER A 110 8.60 -11.99 -24.31
N PHE A 111 7.29 -11.86 -24.08
CA PHE A 111 6.35 -11.46 -25.11
C PHE A 111 6.56 -9.99 -25.47
N ILE A 112 6.92 -9.75 -26.73
CA ILE A 112 6.95 -8.43 -27.35
C ILE A 112 5.69 -8.36 -28.20
N GLU A 113 4.87 -7.33 -27.98
CA GLU A 113 3.67 -7.11 -28.78
C GLU A 113 4.09 -6.84 -30.24
N PRO A 114 3.62 -7.65 -31.21
CA PRO A 114 3.95 -7.44 -32.61
C PRO A 114 3.43 -6.09 -33.11
N SER A 115 4.22 -5.44 -33.96
CA SER A 115 3.81 -4.22 -34.63
C SER A 115 2.65 -4.47 -35.60
N GLU A 116 1.93 -3.40 -35.95
CA GLU A 116 0.80 -3.48 -36.90
C GLU A 116 1.21 -4.06 -38.26
N GLN A 117 2.46 -3.84 -38.68
CA GLN A 117 3.02 -4.40 -39.91
C GLN A 117 3.23 -5.91 -39.80
N GLU A 118 3.82 -6.39 -38.71
CA GLU A 118 4.03 -7.82 -38.46
C GLU A 118 2.69 -8.59 -38.35
N LEU A 119 1.65 -7.95 -37.79
CA LEU A 119 0.30 -8.52 -37.76
C LEU A 119 -0.28 -8.70 -39.17
N LYS A 120 -0.14 -7.69 -40.04
CA LYS A 120 -0.60 -7.75 -41.44
C LYS A 120 0.14 -8.84 -42.22
N GLU A 121 1.44 -8.98 -42.00
CA GLU A 121 2.24 -10.04 -42.63
C GLU A 121 1.80 -11.44 -42.18
N LEU A 122 1.53 -11.65 -40.89
CA LEU A 122 1.05 -12.94 -40.37
C LEU A 122 -0.33 -13.34 -40.89
N ILE A 123 -1.24 -12.36 -41.06
CA ILE A 123 -2.56 -12.59 -41.64
C ILE A 123 -2.43 -12.99 -43.11
N ASN A 124 -1.55 -12.31 -43.86
CA ASN A 124 -1.32 -12.60 -45.27
C ASN A 124 -0.58 -13.93 -45.50
N LYS A 125 0.22 -14.41 -44.53
CA LYS A 125 0.94 -15.70 -44.60
C LYS A 125 0.07 -16.92 -44.28
N LYS A 126 -1.15 -16.71 -43.79
CA LYS A 126 -2.13 -17.76 -43.45
C LYS A 126 -3.19 -18.01 -44.53
N ASN A 127 -3.17 -17.23 -45.63
CA ASN A 127 -3.94 -17.45 -46.85
C ASN A 127 -3.05 -18.07 -47.93
#